data_AF-A0A1S3WR91-F1
#
_entry.id   AF-A0A1S3WR91-F1
#
_cell.length_a   1.000
_cell.length_b   1.000
_cell.length_c   1.000
_cell.angle_alpha   90.00
_cell.angle_beta   90.00
_cell.angle_gamma   90.00
#
_symmetry.space_group_name_H-M   'P 1'
#
loop_
_entity.id
_entity.type
_entity.pdbx_description
1 polymer ?
#
loop_
_entity_poly.entity_id
_entity_poly.type
_entity_poly.pdbx_seq_one_letter_code
_entity_poly.pdbx_strand_id
1 'polypeptide(L)'
;MALFRSGLLVLTTPLASLAPRLAPILTSAARLVNHTLYVHLQPGLSLAGPAQPQSSSVQATFEVLDFITHFYAGADVHRHLDVRILLTNVRTKSTSLPSLPNSVQNLAHPPEVVLTDFQTLDGSQYNPVKQQLERYATSCYSCSPQLASVLLYPDYGPGELPVESLDVLLPSTIRPSSPVARSPKQPVRGYRRGAVGGTFDRLHNAHKVLLSVSCILAQEQLVVGVADRDLLKSKLLPELLQPYAERVEHLSEFLVDIKPSLTFDIIPLLDPYGPAGSDPSLEFLVVSEETYRGGMAVNRFRLENNLDELALYQIELLKDLGHKENEEDKVSSSSFRQRMLGTLIRPPHKRPELPQGLYVIGLTGISGSGKSSIAQRLKGLGAFVIDSDQLGHRAYAPGGPAYQPVVEAFGTDILHKDGIINRKVLGSRVFGNKKQMKILTDIVWPVIGKMALEEMDHALAEECTLL
;
A
#
# COMPACT_ATOMS: atom_id res chain seq x y z
N MET A 1 -21.12 5.53 11.92
CA MET A 1 -19.73 5.27 12.37
C MET A 1 -19.62 3.78 12.61
N ALA A 2 -18.56 3.13 12.12
CA ALA A 2 -18.33 1.71 12.38
C ALA A 2 -18.16 1.45 13.89
N LEU A 3 -18.67 0.31 14.35
CA LEU A 3 -18.81 -0.01 15.77
C LEU A 3 -17.57 -0.70 16.37
N PHE A 4 -16.84 -1.43 15.53
CA PHE A 4 -15.74 -2.29 15.95
C PHE A 4 -14.46 -1.90 15.22
N ARG A 5 -13.31 -2.01 15.89
CA ARG A 5 -12.00 -1.80 15.25
C ARG A 5 -11.62 -2.99 14.38
N SER A 6 -11.78 -4.20 14.89
CA SER A 6 -11.41 -5.45 14.23
C SER A 6 -12.59 -6.41 14.14
N GLY A 7 -12.65 -7.20 13.07
CA GLY A 7 -13.66 -8.25 12.93
C GLY A 7 -13.17 -9.48 12.20
N LEU A 8 -13.86 -10.61 12.43
CA LEU A 8 -13.63 -11.89 11.77
C LEU A 8 -14.84 -12.26 10.93
N LEU A 9 -14.72 -12.28 9.61
CA LEU A 9 -15.76 -12.74 8.69
C LEU A 9 -15.56 -14.22 8.35
N VAL A 10 -16.44 -15.06 8.87
CA VAL A 10 -16.49 -16.51 8.58
C VAL A 10 -17.42 -16.75 7.39
N LEU A 11 -16.83 -17.11 6.25
CA LEU A 11 -17.54 -17.39 5.01
C LEU A 11 -17.87 -18.88 4.92
N THR A 12 -19.16 -19.17 5.00
CA THR A 12 -19.75 -20.51 5.13
C THR A 12 -20.43 -20.96 3.84
N THR A 13 -20.86 -20.03 2.99
CA THR A 13 -21.46 -20.37 1.69
C THR A 13 -20.43 -21.09 0.80
N PRO A 14 -20.84 -22.10 -0.01
CA PRO A 14 -19.99 -22.67 -1.04
C PRO A 14 -19.37 -21.60 -1.95
N LEU A 15 -18.10 -21.77 -2.35
CA LEU A 15 -17.35 -20.75 -3.10
C LEU A 15 -18.05 -20.30 -4.39
N ALA A 16 -18.60 -21.24 -5.16
CA ALA A 16 -19.33 -20.95 -6.40
C ALA A 16 -20.52 -20.00 -6.20
N SER A 17 -21.23 -20.11 -5.07
CA SER A 17 -22.39 -19.26 -4.76
C SER A 17 -22.01 -17.97 -4.04
N LEU A 18 -20.75 -17.83 -3.62
CA LEU A 18 -20.29 -16.70 -2.83
C LEU A 18 -19.89 -15.51 -3.71
N ALA A 19 -19.31 -15.76 -4.88
CA ALA A 19 -18.86 -14.74 -5.82
C ALA A 19 -19.86 -13.58 -6.07
N PRO A 20 -21.14 -13.82 -6.45
CA PRO A 20 -22.09 -12.73 -6.68
C PRO A 20 -22.51 -12.00 -5.39
N ARG A 21 -22.27 -12.59 -4.21
CA ARG A 21 -22.63 -12.03 -2.91
C ARG A 21 -21.49 -11.30 -2.22
N LEU A 22 -20.27 -11.31 -2.77
CA LEU A 22 -19.10 -10.72 -2.14
C LEU A 22 -19.23 -9.21 -1.90
N ALA A 23 -19.66 -8.46 -2.91
CA ALA A 23 -19.78 -6.99 -2.81
C ALA A 23 -20.74 -6.55 -1.69
N PRO A 24 -21.99 -7.07 -1.58
CA PRO A 24 -22.88 -6.70 -0.48
C PRO A 24 -22.39 -7.21 0.89
N ILE A 25 -21.75 -8.39 0.96
CA ILE A 25 -21.15 -8.91 2.20
C ILE A 25 -20.05 -7.96 2.70
N LEU A 26 -19.11 -7.59 1.82
CA LEU A 26 -18.01 -6.68 2.13
C LEU A 26 -18.53 -5.30 2.55
N THR A 27 -19.53 -4.78 1.86
CA THR A 27 -20.15 -3.49 2.18
C THR A 27 -20.81 -3.52 3.57
N SER A 28 -21.47 -4.62 3.91
CA SER A 28 -22.10 -4.80 5.22
C SER A 28 -21.05 -4.93 6.33
N ALA A 29 -19.98 -5.69 6.09
CA ALA A 29 -18.86 -5.81 7.02
C ALA A 29 -18.15 -4.45 7.25
N ALA A 30 -17.95 -3.66 6.19
CA ALA A 30 -17.33 -2.34 6.26
C ALA A 30 -18.15 -1.29 7.03
N ARG A 31 -19.46 -1.48 7.16
CA ARG A 31 -20.29 -0.64 8.04
C ARG A 31 -20.06 -0.93 9.53
N LEU A 32 -19.58 -2.13 9.86
CA LEU A 32 -19.43 -2.61 11.24
C LEU A 32 -17.99 -2.52 11.74
N VAL A 33 -17.03 -2.81 10.87
CA VAL A 33 -15.59 -2.84 11.17
C VAL A 33 -14.91 -1.63 10.56
N ASN A 34 -13.98 -1.00 11.28
CA ASN A 34 -13.33 0.24 10.84
C ASN A 34 -11.85 0.10 10.45
N HIS A 35 -11.16 -0.94 10.93
CA HIS A 35 -9.71 -1.07 10.75
C HIS A 35 -9.34 -2.40 10.06
N THR A 36 -9.45 -3.53 10.76
CA THR A 36 -8.96 -4.83 10.23
C THR A 36 -10.10 -5.83 10.11
N LEU A 37 -10.29 -6.37 8.90
CA LEU A 37 -11.27 -7.42 8.63
C LEU A 37 -10.53 -8.70 8.25
N TYR A 38 -10.50 -9.63 9.20
CA TYR A 38 -10.01 -10.98 8.96
C TYR A 38 -11.08 -11.81 8.25
N VAL A 39 -10.67 -12.68 7.33
CA VAL A 39 -11.59 -13.49 6.54
C VAL A 39 -11.20 -14.95 6.65
N HIS A 40 -12.08 -15.76 7.22
CA HIS A 40 -11.91 -17.20 7.40
C HIS A 40 -12.81 -17.96 6.43
N LEU A 41 -12.22 -18.72 5.51
CA LEU A 41 -12.97 -19.54 4.54
C LEU A 41 -13.32 -20.89 5.16
N GLN A 42 -14.60 -21.18 5.33
CA GLN A 42 -15.09 -22.50 5.72
C GLN A 42 -16.32 -22.91 4.87
N PRO A 43 -16.15 -23.10 3.54
CA PRO A 43 -17.27 -23.40 2.66
C PRO A 43 -18.00 -24.69 3.09
N GLY A 44 -19.32 -24.63 3.21
CA GLY A 44 -20.17 -25.72 3.65
C GLY A 44 -20.31 -25.87 5.17
N LEU A 45 -19.76 -24.96 5.98
CA LEU A 45 -19.96 -24.97 7.43
C LEU A 45 -21.44 -24.76 7.77
N SER A 46 -22.05 -25.75 8.44
CA SER A 46 -23.35 -25.57 9.05
C SER A 46 -23.19 -25.02 10.46
N LEU A 47 -23.85 -23.91 10.75
CA LEU A 47 -24.00 -23.36 12.10
C LEU A 47 -25.35 -23.73 12.73
N ALA A 48 -26.20 -24.45 12.00
CA ALA A 48 -27.49 -24.92 12.48
C ALA A 48 -27.35 -26.25 13.23
N GLY A 49 -28.09 -26.37 14.34
CA GLY A 49 -28.18 -27.59 15.14
C GLY A 49 -27.32 -27.61 16.41
N PRO A 50 -27.40 -28.71 17.19
CA PRO A 50 -26.78 -28.81 18.51
C PRO A 50 -25.30 -29.22 18.48
N ALA A 51 -24.81 -29.74 17.34
CA ALA A 51 -23.43 -30.18 17.20
C ALA A 51 -22.46 -28.99 17.24
N GLN A 52 -21.30 -29.16 17.86
CA GLN A 52 -20.26 -28.14 17.86
C GLN A 52 -19.62 -28.08 16.47
N PRO A 53 -19.59 -26.90 15.81
CA PRO A 53 -18.95 -26.74 14.51
C PRO A 53 -17.44 -27.01 14.64
N GLN A 54 -16.92 -27.83 13.74
CA GLN A 54 -15.50 -28.17 13.69
C GLN A 54 -14.84 -27.53 12.47
N SER A 55 -13.62 -27.03 12.66
CA SER A 55 -12.81 -26.55 11.55
C SER A 55 -12.35 -27.74 10.71
N SER A 56 -12.57 -27.67 9.39
CA SER A 56 -12.05 -28.61 8.41
C SER A 56 -11.07 -27.92 7.46
N SER A 57 -10.15 -28.69 6.89
CA SER A 57 -9.20 -28.17 5.92
C SER A 57 -9.89 -27.86 4.59
N VAL A 58 -9.57 -26.71 4.01
CA VAL A 58 -9.96 -26.34 2.65
C VAL A 58 -8.85 -26.76 1.69
N GLN A 59 -9.19 -27.59 0.69
CA GLN A 59 -8.24 -27.97 -0.35
C GLN A 59 -7.89 -26.74 -1.19
N ALA A 60 -6.60 -26.42 -1.32
CA ALA A 60 -6.13 -25.38 -2.22
C ALA A 60 -6.31 -25.85 -3.67
N THR A 61 -7.28 -25.27 -4.36
CA THR A 61 -7.54 -25.43 -5.80
C THR A 61 -7.34 -24.10 -6.52
N PHE A 62 -7.33 -24.12 -7.85
CA PHE A 62 -7.29 -22.87 -8.62
C PHE A 62 -8.54 -22.00 -8.37
N GLU A 63 -9.71 -22.60 -8.12
CA GLU A 63 -10.92 -21.88 -7.69
C GLU A 63 -10.71 -21.10 -6.38
N VAL A 64 -10.00 -21.68 -5.39
CA VAL A 64 -9.67 -20.96 -4.15
C VAL A 64 -8.73 -19.79 -4.41
N LEU A 65 -7.72 -19.99 -5.26
CA LEU A 65 -6.79 -18.93 -5.61
C LEU A 65 -7.47 -17.79 -6.36
N ASP A 66 -8.32 -18.11 -7.34
CA ASP A 66 -9.09 -17.13 -8.09
C ASP A 66 -10.09 -16.40 -7.17
N PHE A 67 -10.74 -17.11 -6.26
CA PHE A 67 -11.60 -16.50 -5.25
C PHE A 67 -10.85 -15.45 -4.41
N ILE A 68 -9.63 -15.75 -3.95
CA ILE A 68 -8.79 -14.81 -3.20
C ILE A 68 -8.53 -13.55 -4.00
N THR A 69 -8.16 -13.67 -5.28
CA THR A 69 -7.95 -12.53 -6.16
C THR A 69 -9.22 -11.67 -6.29
N HIS A 70 -10.36 -12.30 -6.55
CA HIS A 70 -11.65 -11.60 -6.69
C HIS A 70 -12.11 -10.95 -5.38
N PHE A 71 -11.87 -11.60 -4.25
CA PHE A 71 -12.18 -11.06 -2.93
C PHE A 71 -11.40 -9.77 -2.67
N TYR A 72 -10.09 -9.79 -2.90
CA TYR A 72 -9.25 -8.59 -2.75
C TYR A 72 -9.59 -7.50 -3.78
N ALA A 73 -9.97 -7.86 -5.01
CA ALA A 73 -10.47 -6.91 -5.99
C ALA A 73 -11.78 -6.24 -5.53
N GLY A 74 -12.74 -7.02 -5.03
CA GLY A 74 -14.00 -6.50 -4.48
C GLY A 74 -13.82 -5.66 -3.22
N ALA A 75 -12.81 -5.99 -2.41
CA ALA A 75 -12.46 -5.21 -1.22
C ALA A 75 -11.79 -3.86 -1.53
N ASP A 76 -11.32 -3.62 -2.76
CA ASP A 76 -10.65 -2.36 -3.12
C ASP A 76 -11.58 -1.13 -3.02
N VAL A 77 -12.90 -1.33 -3.10
CA VAL A 77 -13.90 -0.26 -2.86
C VAL A 77 -13.86 0.22 -1.40
N HIS A 78 -13.42 -0.62 -0.46
CA HIS A 78 -13.39 -0.35 0.98
C HIS A 78 -11.96 -0.12 1.48
N ARG A 79 -11.21 0.79 0.83
CA ARG A 79 -9.76 1.04 1.09
C ARG A 79 -9.37 1.39 2.53
N HIS A 80 -10.32 1.82 3.33
CA HIS A 80 -10.09 2.10 4.74
C HIS A 80 -9.91 0.81 5.56
N LEU A 81 -10.40 -0.33 5.05
CA LEU A 81 -10.24 -1.63 5.67
C LEU A 81 -8.95 -2.31 5.25
N ASP A 82 -8.21 -2.75 6.26
CA ASP A 82 -7.17 -3.74 6.11
C ASP A 82 -7.77 -5.15 6.11
N VAL A 83 -8.13 -5.63 4.93
CA VAL A 83 -8.64 -6.99 4.72
C VAL A 83 -7.49 -8.01 4.72
N ARG A 84 -7.63 -9.10 5.48
CA ARG A 84 -6.65 -10.20 5.55
C ARG A 84 -7.34 -11.56 5.46
N ILE A 85 -7.10 -12.32 4.38
CA ILE A 85 -7.63 -13.69 4.24
C ILE A 85 -6.73 -14.67 4.99
N LEU A 86 -7.30 -15.36 5.96
CA LEU A 86 -6.61 -16.34 6.80
C LEU A 86 -6.50 -17.68 6.07
N LEU A 87 -5.27 -18.22 6.00
CA LEU A 87 -4.91 -19.39 5.19
C LEU A 87 -4.53 -20.59 6.07
N THR A 88 -4.82 -20.53 7.37
CA THR A 88 -4.43 -21.53 8.37
C THR A 88 -5.03 -22.91 8.09
N ASN A 89 -6.27 -22.95 7.58
CA ASN A 89 -6.96 -24.18 7.18
C ASN A 89 -6.81 -24.53 5.69
N VAL A 90 -6.16 -23.70 4.87
CA VAL A 90 -5.96 -23.95 3.44
C VAL A 90 -4.74 -24.84 3.20
N ARG A 91 -4.92 -25.96 2.48
CA ARG A 91 -3.88 -26.99 2.30
C ARG A 91 -3.72 -27.41 0.83
N THR A 92 -2.49 -27.40 0.34
CA THR A 92 -2.12 -27.99 -0.96
C THR A 92 -2.13 -29.52 -0.90
N LYS A 93 -2.14 -30.18 -2.06
CA LYS A 93 -1.96 -31.64 -2.15
C LYS A 93 -0.51 -32.01 -1.76
N SER A 94 -0.30 -32.47 -0.53
CA SER A 94 1.00 -32.96 -0.04
C SER A 94 0.85 -34.33 0.63
N THR A 95 1.88 -35.15 0.53
CA THR A 95 1.90 -36.58 0.92
C THR A 95 2.15 -36.83 2.40
N SER A 96 2.45 -35.82 3.21
CA SER A 96 2.59 -35.96 4.68
C SER A 96 2.84 -34.59 5.30
N LEU A 97 2.11 -34.19 6.36
CA LEU A 97 2.48 -33.24 7.44
C LEU A 97 1.24 -32.92 8.34
N PRO A 98 1.42 -32.37 9.56
CA PRO A 98 0.67 -32.76 10.75
C PRO A 98 -0.72 -32.11 10.88
N SER A 99 -1.50 -32.65 11.82
CA SER A 99 -2.80 -32.12 12.26
C SER A 99 -2.78 -30.61 12.48
N LEU A 100 -3.92 -29.95 12.26
CA LEU A 100 -4.11 -28.56 12.67
C LEU A 100 -3.60 -28.39 14.11
N PRO A 101 -2.80 -27.35 14.41
CA PRO A 101 -2.38 -27.09 15.77
C PRO A 101 -3.63 -27.00 16.66
N ASN A 102 -3.66 -27.76 17.76
CA ASN A 102 -4.77 -27.73 18.72
C ASN A 102 -4.87 -26.40 19.48
N SER A 103 -3.98 -25.43 19.21
CA SER A 103 -3.96 -24.11 19.80
C SER A 103 -4.64 -23.09 18.91
N VAL A 104 -5.42 -22.20 19.52
CA VAL A 104 -5.97 -21.01 18.85
C VAL A 104 -4.87 -20.13 18.28
N GLN A 105 -5.14 -19.52 17.12
CA GLN A 105 -4.23 -18.57 16.49
C GLN A 105 -4.38 -17.18 17.12
N ASN A 106 -3.26 -16.55 17.45
CA ASN A 106 -3.21 -15.14 17.82
C ASN A 106 -3.15 -14.29 16.55
N LEU A 107 -4.04 -13.31 16.45
CA LEU A 107 -4.05 -12.31 15.38
C LEU A 107 -3.50 -10.99 15.94
N ALA A 108 -2.83 -10.21 15.11
CA ALA A 108 -2.26 -8.91 15.49
C ALA A 108 -3.30 -7.98 16.13
N HIS A 109 -4.55 -8.04 15.63
CA HIS A 109 -5.69 -7.37 16.21
C HIS A 109 -6.78 -8.40 16.58
N PRO A 110 -6.93 -8.76 17.87
CA PRO A 110 -7.97 -9.69 18.30
C PRO A 110 -9.35 -9.24 17.83
N PRO A 111 -10.16 -10.10 17.18
CA PRO A 111 -11.49 -9.72 16.70
C PRO A 111 -12.42 -9.26 17.82
N GLU A 112 -13.07 -8.11 17.65
CA GLU A 112 -14.12 -7.59 18.53
C GLU A 112 -15.52 -8.08 18.11
N VAL A 113 -15.69 -8.40 16.81
CA VAL A 113 -16.92 -8.96 16.25
C VAL A 113 -16.63 -10.13 15.32
N VAL A 114 -17.47 -11.17 15.36
CA VAL A 114 -17.51 -12.23 14.37
C VAL A 114 -18.74 -12.07 13.47
N LEU A 115 -18.51 -12.08 12.16
CA LEU A 115 -19.49 -11.91 11.11
C LEU A 115 -19.62 -13.22 10.33
N THR A 116 -20.79 -13.51 9.79
CA THR A 116 -20.96 -14.64 8.85
C THR A 116 -21.98 -14.34 7.76
N ASP A 117 -21.81 -14.97 6.61
CA ASP A 117 -22.76 -14.96 5.48
C ASP A 117 -23.83 -16.05 5.59
N PHE A 118 -23.80 -16.86 6.66
CA PHE A 118 -24.75 -17.93 6.94
C PHE A 118 -26.18 -17.39 7.00
N GLN A 119 -27.10 -18.05 6.30
CA GLN A 119 -28.50 -17.67 6.27
C GLN A 119 -29.33 -18.60 7.15
N THR A 120 -30.17 -18.02 8.00
CA THR A 120 -31.14 -18.74 8.83
C THR A 120 -32.50 -18.78 8.13
N LEU A 121 -33.10 -19.95 8.01
CA LEU A 121 -34.45 -20.10 7.44
C LEU A 121 -35.54 -19.57 8.40
N ASP A 122 -35.32 -19.70 9.71
CA ASP A 122 -36.25 -19.28 10.76
C ASP A 122 -35.59 -18.29 11.74
N GLY A 123 -36.31 -17.22 12.10
CA GLY A 123 -35.83 -16.22 13.06
C GLY A 123 -35.57 -16.78 14.47
N SER A 124 -36.17 -17.92 14.82
CA SER A 124 -35.93 -18.61 16.10
C SER A 124 -34.51 -19.19 16.21
N GLN A 125 -33.85 -19.47 15.07
CA GLN A 125 -32.49 -20.00 15.04
C GLN A 125 -31.41 -18.90 15.13
N TYR A 126 -31.81 -17.63 15.12
CA TYR A 126 -30.89 -16.49 15.10
C TYR A 126 -29.91 -16.48 16.28
N ASN A 127 -30.43 -16.56 17.51
CA ASN A 127 -29.59 -16.55 18.72
C ASN A 127 -28.72 -17.82 18.88
N PRO A 128 -29.25 -19.05 18.64
CA PRO A 128 -28.42 -20.25 18.63
C PRO A 128 -27.26 -20.18 17.63
N VAL A 129 -27.50 -19.71 16.40
CA VAL A 129 -26.45 -19.62 15.37
C VAL A 129 -25.37 -18.60 15.76
N LYS A 130 -25.77 -17.47 16.35
CA LYS A 130 -24.82 -16.49 16.91
C LYS A 130 -23.88 -17.10 17.95
N GLN A 131 -24.45 -17.83 18.92
CA GLN A 131 -23.65 -18.51 19.95
C GLN A 131 -22.73 -19.58 19.35
N GLN A 132 -23.19 -20.32 18.35
CA GLN A 132 -22.36 -21.30 17.63
C GLN A 132 -21.21 -20.62 16.88
N LEU A 133 -21.46 -19.47 16.25
CA LEU A 133 -20.44 -18.68 15.56
C LEU A 133 -19.36 -18.15 16.51
N GLU A 134 -19.75 -17.65 17.69
CA GLU A 134 -18.81 -17.20 18.72
C GLU A 134 -17.93 -18.34 19.24
N ARG A 135 -18.55 -19.50 19.52
CA ARG A 135 -17.81 -20.72 19.93
C ARG A 135 -16.87 -21.21 18.84
N TYR A 136 -17.29 -21.16 17.58
CA TYR A 136 -16.46 -21.51 16.45
C TYR A 136 -15.24 -20.57 16.34
N ALA A 137 -15.48 -19.26 16.36
CA ALA A 137 -14.43 -18.26 16.27
C ALA A 137 -13.40 -18.40 17.39
N THR A 138 -13.86 -18.51 18.64
CA THR A 138 -13.00 -18.69 19.83
C THR A 138 -12.29 -20.04 19.87
N SER A 139 -12.78 -21.07 19.16
CA SER A 139 -12.07 -22.34 18.99
C SER A 139 -10.92 -22.28 17.99
N CYS A 140 -10.93 -21.29 17.09
CA CYS A 140 -9.93 -21.12 16.04
C CYS A 140 -8.95 -19.99 16.37
N TYR A 141 -9.40 -18.92 17.03
CA TYR A 141 -8.69 -17.66 17.18
C TYR A 141 -8.82 -17.08 18.59
N SER A 142 -7.77 -16.38 19.02
CA SER A 142 -7.82 -15.53 20.21
C SER A 142 -8.64 -14.27 19.91
N CYS A 143 -9.87 -14.23 20.41
CA CYS A 143 -10.79 -13.11 20.24
C CYS A 143 -10.82 -12.20 21.48
N SER A 144 -11.42 -11.01 21.35
CA SER A 144 -11.65 -10.13 22.50
C SER A 144 -12.59 -10.79 23.54
N PRO A 145 -12.49 -10.44 24.85
CA PRO A 145 -13.34 -11.02 25.89
C PRO A 145 -14.84 -10.77 25.71
N GLN A 146 -15.24 -9.74 24.95
CA GLN A 146 -16.63 -9.37 24.68
C GLN A 146 -16.94 -9.50 23.18
N LEU A 147 -16.59 -10.65 22.61
CA LEU A 147 -16.84 -10.93 21.20
C LEU A 147 -18.33 -10.84 20.86
N ALA A 148 -18.69 -9.89 20.00
CA ALA A 148 -20.03 -9.79 19.45
C ALA A 148 -20.19 -10.71 18.22
N SER A 149 -21.42 -11.11 17.90
CA SER A 149 -21.71 -11.88 16.68
C SER A 149 -22.83 -11.26 15.84
N VAL A 150 -22.64 -11.30 14.52
CA VAL A 150 -23.57 -10.74 13.53
C VAL A 150 -23.71 -11.67 12.34
N LEU A 151 -24.95 -11.98 11.96
CA LEU A 151 -25.25 -12.60 10.67
C LEU A 151 -25.48 -11.48 9.65
N LEU A 152 -24.70 -11.49 8.58
CA LEU A 152 -24.81 -10.53 7.49
C LEU A 152 -25.95 -10.96 6.58
N TYR A 153 -27.07 -10.24 6.66
CA TYR A 153 -28.11 -10.35 5.66
C TYR A 153 -27.74 -9.45 4.48
N PRO A 154 -27.72 -9.97 3.25
CA PRO A 154 -27.68 -9.10 2.09
C PRO A 154 -28.95 -8.23 2.10
N ASP A 155 -28.79 -6.91 2.20
CA ASP A 155 -29.85 -5.93 1.94
C ASP A 155 -30.24 -6.04 0.45
N TYR A 156 -31.04 -7.05 0.08
CA TYR A 156 -31.70 -7.07 -1.21
C TYR A 156 -32.84 -6.06 -1.14
N GLY A 157 -32.80 -5.02 -1.98
CA GLY A 157 -34.00 -4.24 -2.27
C GLY A 157 -35.12 -5.20 -2.71
N PRO A 158 -36.39 -4.94 -2.35
CA PRO A 158 -37.51 -5.80 -2.71
C PRO A 158 -37.68 -5.76 -4.25
N GLY A 159 -37.02 -6.67 -4.97
CA GLY A 159 -37.15 -6.73 -6.43
C GLY A 159 -36.08 -7.50 -7.23
N GLU A 160 -34.89 -7.79 -6.69
CA GLU A 160 -33.81 -8.37 -7.50
C GLU A 160 -33.16 -9.60 -6.86
N LEU A 161 -33.76 -10.77 -7.10
CA LEU A 161 -33.04 -12.03 -7.10
C LEU A 161 -33.18 -12.65 -8.49
N PRO A 162 -32.12 -12.81 -9.28
CA PRO A 162 -32.12 -13.84 -10.30
C PRO A 162 -32.14 -15.18 -9.58
N VAL A 163 -33.23 -15.94 -9.76
CA VAL A 163 -33.41 -17.32 -9.30
C VAL A 163 -32.59 -18.31 -10.15
N GLU A 164 -31.48 -17.86 -10.72
CA GLU A 164 -30.57 -18.73 -11.47
C GLU A 164 -29.22 -18.73 -10.78
N SER A 165 -28.90 -19.86 -10.17
CA SER A 165 -27.53 -20.28 -9.86
C SER A 165 -26.78 -20.45 -11.18
N LEU A 166 -26.42 -19.35 -11.82
CA LEU A 166 -25.35 -19.36 -12.80
C LEU A 166 -24.08 -19.64 -12.00
N ASP A 167 -23.54 -20.85 -12.12
CA ASP A 167 -22.16 -21.18 -11.77
C ASP A 167 -21.25 -20.30 -12.66
N VAL A 168 -21.18 -19.00 -12.36
CA VAL A 168 -20.28 -18.08 -13.02
C VAL A 168 -18.89 -18.41 -12.49
N LEU A 169 -18.20 -19.28 -13.21
CA LEU A 169 -16.79 -19.55 -12.96
C LEU A 169 -16.03 -18.22 -12.97
N LEU A 170 -15.39 -17.92 -11.84
CA LEU A 170 -14.51 -16.76 -11.72
C LEU A 170 -13.39 -16.88 -12.78
N PRO A 171 -13.13 -15.83 -13.59
CA PRO A 171 -12.07 -15.89 -14.59
C PRO A 171 -10.72 -16.19 -13.95
N SER A 172 -9.93 -17.08 -14.55
CA SER A 172 -8.64 -17.45 -13.97
C SER A 172 -7.63 -16.30 -14.05
N THR A 173 -7.18 -15.88 -12.87
CA THR A 173 -6.28 -14.72 -12.67
C THR A 173 -4.82 -15.12 -12.44
N ILE A 174 -4.56 -16.42 -12.29
CA ILE A 174 -3.24 -16.95 -11.91
C ILE A 174 -2.77 -17.96 -12.94
N ARG A 175 -1.54 -17.79 -13.44
CA ARG A 175 -0.97 -18.59 -14.52
C ARG A 175 0.42 -19.12 -14.15
N PRO A 176 0.58 -20.42 -13.81
CA PRO A 176 1.87 -21.09 -13.90
C PRO A 176 2.39 -21.10 -15.34
N SER A 177 3.71 -21.08 -15.49
CA SER A 177 4.42 -21.06 -16.77
C SER A 177 4.19 -22.30 -17.64
N SER A 178 3.80 -23.45 -17.08
CA SER A 178 3.49 -24.66 -17.85
C SER A 178 2.05 -24.67 -18.39
N PRO A 179 1.84 -24.88 -19.71
CA PRO A 179 0.53 -24.89 -20.35
C PRO A 179 -0.16 -26.24 -20.12
N VAL A 180 -0.77 -26.42 -18.96
CA VAL A 180 -1.68 -27.55 -18.70
C VAL A 180 -3.09 -27.01 -18.65
N ALA A 181 -4.00 -27.60 -19.45
CA ALA A 181 -5.44 -27.32 -19.36
C ALA A 181 -5.93 -27.57 -17.92
N ARG A 182 -6.57 -26.58 -17.31
CA ARG A 182 -6.90 -26.61 -15.87
C ARG A 182 -8.37 -26.82 -15.65
N SER A 183 -8.69 -27.68 -14.68
CA SER A 183 -10.00 -27.68 -14.04
C SER A 183 -9.97 -26.73 -12.83
N PRO A 184 -10.99 -25.89 -12.61
CA PRO A 184 -11.08 -25.03 -11.42
C PRO A 184 -10.93 -25.80 -10.10
N LYS A 185 -11.44 -27.04 -10.06
CA LYS A 185 -11.38 -27.94 -8.89
C LYS A 185 -10.05 -28.71 -8.76
N GLN A 186 -9.10 -28.50 -9.68
CA GLN A 186 -7.81 -29.17 -9.63
C GLN A 186 -6.99 -28.65 -8.43
N PRO A 187 -6.49 -29.56 -7.56
CA PRO A 187 -5.62 -29.16 -6.47
C PRO A 187 -4.32 -28.53 -6.96
N VAL A 188 -3.88 -27.48 -6.28
CA VAL A 188 -2.62 -26.80 -6.55
C VAL A 188 -1.48 -27.58 -5.90
N ARG A 189 -0.36 -27.70 -6.61
CA ARG A 189 0.88 -28.27 -6.09
C ARG A 189 1.50 -27.32 -5.07
N GLY A 190 1.84 -27.84 -3.90
CA GLY A 190 2.66 -27.12 -2.93
C GLY A 190 4.15 -27.44 -3.10
N TYR A 191 4.97 -26.52 -2.62
CA TYR A 191 6.43 -26.52 -2.66
C TYR A 191 6.95 -26.30 -1.25
N ARG A 192 8.10 -26.85 -0.91
CA ARG A 192 8.73 -26.66 0.40
C ARG A 192 9.15 -25.21 0.59
N ARG A 193 9.88 -24.68 -0.41
CA ARG A 193 10.49 -23.35 -0.35
C ARG A 193 10.20 -22.56 -1.62
N GLY A 194 9.88 -21.28 -1.46
CA GLY A 194 9.71 -20.38 -2.59
C GLY A 194 10.03 -18.95 -2.26
N ALA A 195 9.93 -18.11 -3.28
CA ALA A 195 10.22 -16.69 -3.18
C ALA A 195 9.12 -15.82 -3.78
N VAL A 196 9.03 -14.60 -3.25
CA VAL A 196 8.22 -13.52 -3.80
C VAL A 196 8.94 -12.20 -3.57
N GLY A 197 8.92 -11.32 -4.57
CA GLY A 197 9.61 -10.03 -4.53
C GLY A 197 8.66 -8.87 -4.79
N GLY A 198 8.91 -7.72 -4.15
CA GLY A 198 8.06 -6.55 -4.34
C GLY A 198 8.60 -5.30 -3.65
N THR A 199 8.02 -4.15 -3.97
CA THR A 199 8.28 -2.92 -3.21
C THR A 199 7.58 -2.94 -1.85
N PHE A 200 6.39 -3.55 -1.77
CA PHE A 200 5.61 -3.65 -0.53
C PHE A 200 5.45 -2.32 0.22
N ASP A 201 5.43 -1.21 -0.52
CA ASP A 201 5.08 0.10 0.03
C ASP A 201 3.57 0.13 0.27
N ARG A 202 3.18 0.40 1.52
CA ARG A 202 1.79 0.47 1.99
C ARG A 202 0.93 -0.67 1.43
N LEU A 203 1.02 -1.84 2.07
CA LEU A 203 0.40 -3.08 1.60
C LEU A 203 -1.07 -2.93 1.17
N HIS A 204 -1.25 -2.79 -0.14
CA HIS A 204 -2.55 -2.74 -0.80
C HIS A 204 -2.95 -4.12 -1.34
N ASN A 205 -4.20 -4.23 -1.81
CA ASN A 205 -4.82 -5.51 -2.18
C ASN A 205 -4.04 -6.30 -3.25
N ALA A 206 -3.41 -5.64 -4.23
CA ALA A 206 -2.54 -6.36 -5.18
C ALA A 206 -1.31 -7.03 -4.54
N HIS A 207 -0.67 -6.41 -3.53
CA HIS A 207 0.39 -7.06 -2.76
C HIS A 207 -0.17 -8.25 -1.97
N LYS A 208 -1.34 -8.08 -1.36
CA LYS A 208 -1.97 -9.12 -0.56
C LYS A 208 -2.34 -10.36 -1.37
N VAL A 209 -2.79 -10.20 -2.62
CA VAL A 209 -2.99 -11.32 -3.55
C VAL A 209 -1.66 -12.03 -3.81
N LEU A 210 -0.61 -11.28 -4.17
CA LEU A 210 0.73 -11.83 -4.43
C LEU A 210 1.27 -12.65 -3.25
N LEU A 211 1.19 -12.09 -2.05
CA LEU A 211 1.64 -12.74 -0.81
C LEU A 211 0.75 -13.93 -0.43
N SER A 212 -0.58 -13.82 -0.57
CA SER A 212 -1.52 -14.90 -0.23
C SER A 212 -1.31 -16.13 -1.13
N VAL A 213 -1.18 -15.92 -2.44
CA VAL A 213 -0.89 -17.01 -3.40
C VAL A 213 0.46 -17.65 -3.07
N SER A 214 1.48 -16.83 -2.76
CA SER A 214 2.80 -17.34 -2.35
C SER A 214 2.74 -18.18 -1.07
N CYS A 215 1.95 -17.76 -0.08
CA CYS A 215 1.75 -18.50 1.18
C CYS A 215 0.96 -19.80 1.00
N ILE A 216 0.08 -19.88 0.01
CA ILE A 216 -0.63 -21.14 -0.32
C ILE A 216 0.33 -22.13 -0.98
N LEU A 217 1.21 -21.65 -1.86
CA LEU A 217 2.16 -22.49 -2.58
C LEU A 217 3.29 -23.01 -1.67
N ALA A 218 3.75 -22.22 -0.69
CA ALA A 218 4.78 -22.62 0.25
C ALA A 218 4.25 -23.56 1.36
N GLN A 219 5.07 -24.53 1.77
CA GLN A 219 4.75 -25.48 2.85
C GLN A 219 5.64 -25.32 4.08
N GLU A 220 6.89 -24.89 3.90
CA GLU A 220 7.87 -24.78 5.00
C GLU A 220 8.39 -23.34 5.13
N GLN A 221 8.94 -22.78 4.04
CA GLN A 221 9.56 -21.46 4.07
C GLN A 221 9.16 -20.60 2.87
N LEU A 222 8.98 -19.31 3.10
CA LEU A 222 8.80 -18.31 2.06
C LEU A 222 9.83 -17.18 2.24
N VAL A 223 10.67 -16.98 1.21
CA VAL A 223 11.59 -15.84 1.13
C VAL A 223 10.84 -14.65 0.53
N VAL A 224 10.80 -13.53 1.24
CA VAL A 224 10.10 -12.32 0.81
C VAL A 224 11.11 -11.21 0.60
N GLY A 225 11.39 -10.92 -0.66
CA GLY A 225 12.32 -9.88 -1.07
C GLY A 225 11.67 -8.50 -1.12
N VAL A 226 12.13 -7.60 -0.25
CA VAL A 226 11.63 -6.23 -0.13
C VAL A 226 12.59 -5.27 -0.83
N ALA A 227 12.15 -4.65 -1.93
CA ALA A 227 12.97 -3.72 -2.70
C ALA A 227 13.49 -2.56 -1.82
N ASP A 228 14.78 -2.25 -1.95
CA ASP A 228 15.42 -1.18 -1.22
C ASP A 228 16.47 -0.44 -2.08
N ARG A 229 16.92 0.72 -1.58
CA ARG A 229 18.02 1.53 -2.15
C ARG A 229 17.90 1.74 -3.66
N ASP A 230 18.79 1.11 -4.44
CA ASP A 230 18.94 1.34 -5.88
C ASP A 230 17.70 0.95 -6.67
N LEU A 231 16.94 -0.05 -6.21
CA LEU A 231 15.68 -0.46 -6.84
C LEU A 231 14.53 0.55 -6.64
N LEU A 232 14.69 1.51 -5.71
CA LEU A 232 13.66 2.51 -5.39
C LEU A 232 13.92 3.88 -6.07
N LYS A 233 15.15 4.16 -6.52
CA LYS A 233 15.53 5.48 -7.05
C LYS A 233 14.73 5.91 -8.28
N SER A 234 14.26 4.97 -9.09
CA SER A 234 13.48 5.23 -10.31
C SER A 234 11.97 5.23 -10.08
N LYS A 235 11.50 4.95 -8.86
CA LYS A 235 10.06 4.94 -8.56
C LYS A 235 9.53 6.37 -8.54
N LEU A 236 8.29 6.56 -8.99
CA LEU A 236 7.60 7.85 -8.96
C LEU A 236 7.38 8.32 -7.51
N LEU A 237 7.66 9.57 -7.14
CA LEU A 237 7.51 10.10 -5.76
C LEU A 237 8.21 9.22 -4.69
N PRO A 238 9.51 8.89 -4.84
CA PRO A 238 10.22 8.01 -3.91
C PRO A 238 10.31 8.59 -2.50
N GLU A 239 10.23 9.92 -2.35
CA GLU A 239 10.19 10.62 -1.06
C GLU A 239 8.94 10.32 -0.21
N LEU A 240 7.87 9.78 -0.80
CA LEU A 240 6.65 9.38 -0.09
C LEU A 240 6.62 7.88 0.25
N LEU A 241 7.65 7.12 -0.12
CA LEU A 241 7.79 5.70 0.23
C LEU A 241 7.94 5.55 1.75
N GLN A 242 7.31 4.50 2.30
CA GLN A 242 7.58 4.11 3.67
C GLN A 242 9.05 3.66 3.83
N PRO A 243 9.70 4.03 4.95
CA PRO A 243 11.01 3.49 5.31
C PRO A 243 11.04 1.96 5.27
N TYR A 244 12.20 1.39 4.95
CA TYR A 244 12.36 -0.07 4.86
C TYR A 244 11.87 -0.81 6.11
N ALA A 245 12.23 -0.32 7.30
CA ALA A 245 11.83 -0.95 8.57
C ALA A 245 10.31 -1.01 8.75
N GLU A 246 9.59 0.07 8.44
CA GLU A 246 8.12 0.15 8.54
C GLU A 246 7.45 -0.78 7.51
N ARG A 247 8.01 -0.89 6.29
CA ARG A 247 7.51 -1.86 5.29
C ARG A 247 7.69 -3.30 5.73
N VAL A 248 8.84 -3.63 6.32
CA VAL A 248 9.13 -4.98 6.85
C VAL A 248 8.23 -5.32 8.04
N GLU A 249 7.99 -4.37 8.95
CA GLU A 249 7.11 -4.55 10.10
C GLU A 249 5.68 -4.89 9.66
N HIS A 250 5.07 -4.05 8.82
CA HIS A 250 3.72 -4.29 8.30
C HIS A 250 3.61 -5.59 7.50
N LEU A 251 4.66 -5.94 6.73
CA LEU A 251 4.73 -7.19 5.99
C LEU A 251 4.82 -8.41 6.90
N SER A 252 5.67 -8.35 7.94
CA SER A 252 5.81 -9.42 8.91
C SER A 252 4.50 -9.67 9.64
N GLU A 253 3.84 -8.62 10.11
CA GLU A 253 2.54 -8.71 10.77
C GLU A 253 1.48 -9.36 9.86
N PHE A 254 1.37 -8.91 8.60
CA PHE A 254 0.44 -9.48 7.63
C PHE A 254 0.70 -10.97 7.38
N LEU A 255 1.96 -11.37 7.16
CA LEU A 255 2.35 -12.75 6.86
C LEU A 255 2.06 -13.71 8.02
N VAL A 256 2.38 -13.29 9.25
CA VAL A 256 2.11 -14.05 10.47
C VAL A 256 0.60 -14.20 10.69
N ASP A 257 -0.19 -13.17 10.44
CA ASP A 257 -1.64 -13.25 10.50
C ASP A 257 -2.22 -14.23 9.48
N ILE A 258 -1.80 -14.18 8.22
CA ILE A 258 -2.45 -15.02 7.18
C ILE A 258 -1.99 -16.48 7.24
N LYS A 259 -0.73 -16.78 7.57
CA LYS A 259 -0.18 -18.14 7.49
C LYS A 259 0.94 -18.37 8.52
N PRO A 260 0.61 -18.44 9.82
CA PRO A 260 1.61 -18.57 10.90
C PRO A 260 2.40 -19.89 10.88
N SER A 261 1.96 -20.88 10.09
CA SER A 261 2.64 -22.16 9.96
C SER A 261 3.91 -22.12 9.10
N LEU A 262 4.15 -21.00 8.39
CA LEU A 262 5.34 -20.84 7.54
C LEU A 262 6.44 -20.10 8.28
N THR A 263 7.68 -20.43 7.92
CA THR A 263 8.84 -19.61 8.27
C THR A 263 9.03 -18.55 7.19
N PHE A 264 9.11 -17.28 7.59
CA PHE A 264 9.32 -16.17 6.67
C PHE A 264 10.75 -15.65 6.77
N ASP A 265 11.42 -15.50 5.64
CA ASP A 265 12.72 -14.83 5.54
C ASP A 265 12.53 -13.52 4.77
N ILE A 266 12.40 -12.41 5.50
CA ILE A 266 12.15 -11.09 4.92
C ILE A 266 13.49 -10.37 4.77
N ILE A 267 13.88 -10.13 3.51
CA ILE A 267 15.23 -9.68 3.16
C ILE A 267 15.19 -8.45 2.26
N PRO A 268 16.22 -7.57 2.30
CA PRO A 268 16.33 -6.48 1.36
C PRO A 268 16.73 -6.99 -0.03
N LEU A 269 16.05 -6.51 -1.08
CA LEU A 269 16.48 -6.68 -2.46
C LEU A 269 17.26 -5.45 -2.91
N LEU A 270 18.53 -5.67 -3.25
CA LEU A 270 19.45 -4.63 -3.73
C LEU A 270 19.68 -4.71 -5.24
N ASP A 271 19.36 -5.85 -5.84
CA ASP A 271 19.45 -6.12 -7.27
C ASP A 271 18.19 -6.86 -7.78
N PRO A 272 17.96 -6.93 -9.10
CA PRO A 272 16.76 -7.53 -9.67
C PRO A 272 16.62 -9.05 -9.47
N TYR A 273 17.68 -9.77 -9.12
CA TYR A 273 17.69 -11.24 -9.00
C TYR A 273 17.50 -11.69 -7.55
N GLY A 274 18.24 -11.08 -6.63
CA GLY A 274 18.24 -11.43 -5.20
C GLY A 274 18.46 -12.94 -4.96
N PRO A 275 17.97 -13.46 -3.83
CA PRO A 275 18.10 -14.90 -3.53
C PRO A 275 17.32 -15.81 -4.48
N ALA A 276 16.29 -15.31 -5.17
CA ALA A 276 15.63 -16.08 -6.21
C ALA A 276 16.61 -16.49 -7.33
N GLY A 277 17.59 -15.64 -7.66
CA GLY A 277 18.61 -15.95 -8.66
C GLY A 277 19.74 -16.86 -8.19
N SER A 278 20.00 -16.94 -6.88
CA SER A 278 21.23 -17.56 -6.33
C SER A 278 21.01 -18.72 -5.36
N ASP A 279 19.84 -18.82 -4.72
CA ASP A 279 19.54 -19.90 -3.80
C ASP A 279 19.06 -21.15 -4.57
N PRO A 280 19.84 -22.28 -4.55
CA PRO A 280 19.48 -23.51 -5.25
C PRO A 280 18.27 -24.22 -4.65
N SER A 281 17.90 -23.91 -3.41
CA SER A 281 16.85 -24.63 -2.67
C SER A 281 15.43 -24.11 -2.93
N LEU A 282 15.30 -22.97 -3.61
CA LEU A 282 14.01 -22.39 -3.98
C LEU A 282 13.40 -23.17 -5.16
N GLU A 283 12.11 -23.45 -5.08
CA GLU A 283 11.40 -24.27 -6.09
C GLU A 283 10.43 -23.44 -6.95
N PHE A 284 9.96 -22.29 -6.45
CA PHE A 284 9.02 -21.43 -7.16
C PHE A 284 9.25 -19.94 -6.91
N LEU A 285 8.79 -19.12 -7.85
CA LEU A 285 8.77 -17.66 -7.74
C LEU A 285 7.41 -17.14 -8.22
N VAL A 286 6.76 -16.34 -7.37
CA VAL A 286 5.50 -15.67 -7.72
C VAL A 286 5.79 -14.25 -8.15
N VAL A 287 5.23 -13.87 -9.30
CA VAL A 287 5.41 -12.56 -9.93
C VAL A 287 4.07 -12.00 -10.37
N SER A 288 3.95 -10.67 -10.41
CA SER A 288 2.86 -10.00 -11.10
C SER A 288 3.08 -10.02 -12.62
N GLU A 289 2.03 -9.75 -13.39
CA GLU A 289 2.13 -9.55 -14.85
C GLU A 289 3.19 -8.52 -15.24
N GLU A 290 3.34 -7.43 -14.47
CA GLU A 290 4.37 -6.41 -14.71
C GLU A 290 5.79 -6.91 -14.47
N THR A 291 5.95 -7.78 -13.47
CA THR A 291 7.25 -8.28 -13.04
C THR A 291 7.58 -9.64 -13.68
N TYR A 292 6.72 -10.15 -14.57
CA TYR A 292 6.90 -11.44 -15.24
C TYR A 292 8.20 -11.51 -16.04
N ARG A 293 8.55 -10.44 -16.76
CA ARG A 293 9.85 -10.34 -17.46
C ARG A 293 11.04 -10.42 -16.50
N GLY A 294 10.88 -9.91 -15.28
CA GLY A 294 11.86 -10.04 -14.21
C GLY A 294 12.01 -11.50 -13.76
N GLY A 295 10.90 -12.21 -13.53
CA GLY A 295 10.92 -13.64 -13.21
C GLY A 295 11.60 -14.49 -14.30
N MET A 296 11.32 -14.19 -15.57
CA MET A 296 12.01 -14.83 -16.70
C MET A 296 13.52 -14.55 -16.71
N ALA A 297 13.92 -13.32 -16.35
CA ALA A 297 15.33 -12.95 -16.23
C ALA A 297 16.01 -13.68 -15.06
N VAL A 298 15.31 -13.91 -13.96
CA VAL A 298 15.79 -14.73 -12.84
C VAL A 298 16.07 -16.16 -13.31
N ASN A 299 15.13 -16.81 -13.99
CA ASN A 299 15.36 -18.17 -14.50
C ASN A 299 16.52 -18.24 -15.50
N ARG A 300 16.66 -17.25 -16.38
CA ARG A 300 17.82 -17.18 -17.28
C ARG A 300 19.14 -17.09 -16.50
N PHE A 301 19.20 -16.21 -15.50
CA PHE A 301 20.37 -16.05 -14.63
C PHE A 301 20.68 -17.34 -13.85
N ARG A 302 19.65 -18.06 -13.38
CA ARG A 302 19.80 -19.37 -12.72
C ARG A 302 20.46 -20.39 -13.66
N LEU A 303 19.95 -20.51 -14.88
CA LEU A 303 20.50 -21.43 -15.89
C LEU A 303 21.96 -21.10 -16.25
N GLU A 304 22.28 -19.81 -16.41
CA GLU A 304 23.65 -19.34 -16.65
C GLU A 304 24.61 -19.69 -15.50
N ASN A 305 24.08 -19.88 -14.29
CA ASN A 305 24.84 -20.25 -13.08
C ASN A 305 24.64 -21.72 -12.65
N ASN A 306 24.17 -22.59 -13.56
CA ASN A 306 23.95 -24.04 -13.32
C ASN A 306 22.93 -24.35 -12.20
N LEU A 307 21.87 -23.54 -12.09
CA LEU A 307 20.74 -23.76 -11.20
C LEU A 307 19.47 -24.11 -12.00
N ASP A 308 18.62 -24.96 -11.42
CA ASP A 308 17.32 -25.32 -12.00
C ASP A 308 16.37 -24.12 -12.05
N GLU A 309 15.51 -24.07 -13.06
CA GLU A 309 14.48 -23.04 -13.18
C GLU A 309 13.47 -23.09 -12.02
N LEU A 310 13.02 -21.92 -11.57
CA LEU A 310 11.91 -21.81 -10.64
C LEU A 310 10.59 -22.00 -11.38
N ALA A 311 9.65 -22.69 -10.75
CA ALA A 311 8.26 -22.67 -11.20
C ALA A 311 7.70 -21.24 -11.08
N LEU A 312 7.50 -20.58 -12.22
CA LEU A 312 6.97 -19.21 -12.26
C LEU A 312 5.45 -19.22 -12.18
N TYR A 313 4.89 -18.48 -11.22
CA TYR A 313 3.46 -18.21 -11.10
C TYR A 313 3.21 -16.73 -11.35
N GLN A 314 2.50 -16.42 -12.44
CA GLN A 314 2.11 -15.07 -12.81
C GLN A 314 0.71 -14.75 -12.25
N ILE A 315 0.58 -13.58 -11.62
CA ILE A 315 -0.71 -13.03 -11.15
C ILE A 315 -1.08 -11.82 -12.01
N GLU A 316 -2.31 -11.79 -12.50
CA GLU A 316 -2.88 -10.67 -13.25
C GLU A 316 -3.03 -9.41 -12.38
N LEU A 317 -2.96 -8.24 -13.01
CA LEU A 317 -3.09 -6.97 -12.30
C LEU A 317 -4.54 -6.70 -11.86
N LEU A 318 -4.69 -6.27 -10.61
CA LEU A 318 -5.97 -5.82 -10.09
C LEU A 318 -6.28 -4.42 -10.65
N LYS A 319 -7.43 -4.29 -11.32
CA LYS A 319 -7.94 -3.01 -11.82
C LYS A 319 -8.36 -2.11 -10.65
N ASP A 320 -8.06 -0.83 -10.75
CA ASP A 320 -8.51 0.22 -9.85
C ASP A 320 -9.75 0.88 -10.43
N LEU A 321 -10.93 0.54 -9.91
CA LEU A 321 -12.21 1.10 -10.39
C LEU A 321 -12.40 2.58 -10.00
N GLY A 322 -11.58 3.11 -9.09
CA GLY A 322 -11.63 4.49 -8.61
C GLY A 322 -10.45 5.35 -9.08
N HIS A 323 -9.75 4.95 -10.15
CA HIS A 323 -8.64 5.72 -10.70
C HIS A 323 -9.12 7.05 -11.27
N LYS A 324 -8.28 8.09 -11.15
CA LYS A 324 -8.48 9.38 -11.83
C LYS A 324 -7.79 9.37 -13.20
N GLU A 325 -8.13 10.30 -14.09
CA GLU A 325 -7.56 10.40 -15.45
C GLU A 325 -6.01 10.43 -15.52
N ASN A 326 -5.33 10.85 -14.44
CA ASN A 326 -3.86 10.94 -14.37
C ASN A 326 -3.21 9.81 -13.52
N GLU A 327 -3.99 8.82 -13.09
CA GLU A 327 -3.54 7.68 -12.30
C GLU A 327 -3.47 6.42 -13.18
N GLU A 328 -2.76 5.39 -12.72
CA GLU A 328 -2.76 4.10 -13.41
C GLU A 328 -4.13 3.40 -13.24
N ASP A 329 -4.62 2.71 -14.27
CA ASP A 329 -5.87 1.93 -14.25
C ASP A 329 -5.86 0.75 -13.25
N LYS A 330 -4.74 0.51 -12.56
CA LYS A 330 -4.49 -0.63 -11.67
C LYS A 330 -4.15 -0.17 -10.26
N VAL A 331 -4.39 -1.07 -9.30
CA VAL A 331 -4.02 -0.84 -7.90
C VAL A 331 -2.49 -0.93 -7.78
N SER A 332 -1.83 0.20 -7.52
CA SER A 332 -0.37 0.27 -7.39
C SER A 332 0.11 1.23 -6.30
N SER A 333 1.31 1.00 -5.78
CA SER A 333 1.96 1.90 -4.81
C SER A 333 2.26 3.28 -5.39
N SER A 334 2.38 3.40 -6.72
CA SER A 334 2.55 4.70 -7.39
C SER A 334 1.28 5.55 -7.30
N SER A 335 0.13 4.99 -7.65
CA SER A 335 -1.17 5.66 -7.54
C SER A 335 -1.47 6.04 -6.08
N PHE A 336 -1.10 5.20 -5.12
CA PHE A 336 -1.25 5.53 -3.70
C PHE A 336 -0.45 6.78 -3.30
N ARG A 337 0.83 6.86 -3.70
CA ARG A 337 1.67 8.03 -3.41
C ARG A 337 1.20 9.29 -4.12
N GLN A 338 0.68 9.18 -5.34
CA GLN A 338 0.05 10.32 -6.02
C GLN A 338 -1.16 10.85 -5.25
N ARG A 339 -2.03 9.96 -4.73
CA ARG A 339 -3.20 10.34 -3.93
C ARG A 339 -2.85 10.98 -2.59
N MET A 340 -1.65 10.74 -2.08
CA MET A 340 -1.13 11.41 -0.88
C MET A 340 -0.74 12.87 -1.12
N LEU A 341 -0.55 13.30 -2.37
CA LEU A 341 -0.20 14.68 -2.66
C LEU A 341 -1.28 15.63 -2.13
N GLY A 342 -0.84 16.67 -1.39
CA GLY A 342 -1.72 17.61 -0.70
C GLY A 342 -2.13 17.18 0.70
N THR A 343 -1.83 15.95 1.13
CA THR A 343 -2.00 15.54 2.52
C THR A 343 -0.80 15.97 3.38
N LEU A 344 -1.04 16.17 4.67
CA LEU A 344 0.02 16.49 5.63
C LEU A 344 0.83 15.22 5.95
N ILE A 345 2.08 15.17 5.46
CA ILE A 345 2.97 14.02 5.65
C ILE A 345 3.72 14.02 6.99
N ARG A 346 3.83 15.19 7.64
CA ARG A 346 4.46 15.36 8.96
C ARG A 346 3.82 16.52 9.70
N PRO A 347 3.75 16.48 11.04
CA PRO A 347 3.27 17.62 11.81
C PRO A 347 4.05 18.91 11.47
N PRO A 348 3.39 20.08 11.41
CA PRO A 348 4.08 21.34 11.18
C PRO A 348 5.10 21.63 12.27
N HIS A 349 6.21 22.27 11.89
CA HIS A 349 7.20 22.72 12.86
C HIS A 349 6.65 23.88 13.68
N LYS A 350 6.82 23.81 15.02
CA LYS A 350 6.53 24.95 15.89
C LYS A 350 7.61 26.01 15.69
N ARG A 351 7.19 27.25 15.42
CA ARG A 351 8.05 28.39 15.11
C ARG A 351 7.72 29.56 16.05
N PRO A 352 8.16 29.51 17.33
CA PRO A 352 7.86 30.56 18.31
C PRO A 352 8.48 31.93 17.95
N GLU A 353 9.48 31.95 17.07
CA GLU A 353 10.12 33.16 16.56
C GLU A 353 9.26 33.94 15.57
N LEU A 354 8.22 33.32 14.99
CA LEU A 354 7.30 33.98 14.07
C LEU A 354 6.17 34.67 14.84
N PRO A 355 5.60 35.77 14.31
CA PRO A 355 4.45 36.43 14.92
C PRO A 355 3.26 35.47 15.13
N GLN A 356 2.52 35.68 16.22
CA GLN A 356 1.33 34.87 16.51
C GLN A 356 0.25 35.09 15.45
N GLY A 357 -0.40 34.01 15.02
CA GLY A 357 -1.43 34.04 13.98
C GLY A 357 -0.91 33.88 12.55
N LEU A 358 0.41 33.98 12.33
CA LEU A 358 1.02 33.76 11.02
C LEU A 358 1.32 32.28 10.76
N TYR A 359 0.91 31.77 9.60
CA TYR A 359 1.26 30.44 9.13
C TYR A 359 2.09 30.53 7.84
N VAL A 360 3.34 30.09 7.90
CA VAL A 360 4.30 30.23 6.78
C VAL A 360 4.47 28.90 6.05
N ILE A 361 4.23 28.91 4.74
CA ILE A 361 4.41 27.76 3.85
C ILE A 361 5.63 28.00 2.95
N GLY A 362 6.70 27.23 3.14
CA GLY A 362 7.85 27.24 2.24
C GLY A 362 7.59 26.41 0.98
N LEU A 363 7.33 27.07 -0.16
CA LEU A 363 7.14 26.40 -1.46
C LEU A 363 8.48 26.21 -2.18
N THR A 364 8.87 24.96 -2.42
CA THR A 364 10.14 24.61 -3.09
C THR A 364 9.96 23.47 -4.10
N GLY A 365 11.02 23.12 -4.84
CA GLY A 365 11.00 22.12 -5.91
C GLY A 365 12.03 22.38 -7.01
N ILE A 366 12.32 21.36 -7.83
CA ILE A 366 13.30 21.43 -8.92
C ILE A 366 12.92 22.45 -10.00
N SER A 367 13.89 22.86 -10.84
CA SER A 367 13.60 23.71 -11.99
C SER A 367 12.56 23.07 -12.91
N GLY A 368 11.63 23.86 -13.44
CA GLY A 368 10.54 23.37 -14.30
C GLY A 368 9.39 22.67 -13.56
N SER A 369 9.42 22.50 -12.24
CA SER A 369 8.37 21.78 -11.49
C SER A 369 7.03 22.53 -11.32
N GLY A 370 6.87 23.71 -11.93
CA GLY A 370 5.61 24.47 -11.87
C GLY A 370 5.36 25.27 -10.57
N LYS A 371 6.37 25.49 -9.71
CA LYS A 371 6.24 26.26 -8.44
C LYS A 371 5.53 27.60 -8.62
N SER A 372 5.92 28.38 -9.63
CA SER A 372 5.33 29.70 -9.87
C SER A 372 3.83 29.62 -10.19
N SER A 373 3.37 28.55 -10.85
CA SER A 373 1.94 28.32 -11.10
C SER A 373 1.18 28.02 -9.81
N ILE A 374 1.75 27.19 -8.94
CA ILE A 374 1.17 26.89 -7.61
C ILE A 374 1.15 28.15 -6.73
N ALA A 375 2.23 28.93 -6.71
CA ALA A 375 2.28 30.19 -5.97
C ALA A 375 1.18 31.17 -6.42
N GLN A 376 0.93 31.30 -7.73
CA GLN A 376 -0.15 32.14 -8.25
C GLN A 376 -1.54 31.61 -7.88
N ARG A 377 -1.75 30.29 -7.89
CA ARG A 377 -3.01 29.70 -7.41
C ARG A 377 -3.24 29.97 -5.92
N LEU A 378 -2.21 29.81 -5.09
CA LEU A 378 -2.28 30.11 -3.66
C LEU A 378 -2.58 31.60 -3.42
N LYS A 379 -1.95 32.48 -4.18
CA LYS A 379 -2.26 33.92 -4.16
C LYS A 379 -3.73 34.20 -4.49
N GLY A 380 -4.27 33.53 -5.51
CA GLY A 380 -5.69 33.63 -5.87
C GLY A 380 -6.65 33.10 -4.79
N LEU A 381 -6.17 32.26 -3.87
CA LEU A 381 -6.90 31.78 -2.69
C LEU A 381 -6.69 32.68 -1.45
N GLY A 382 -5.96 33.78 -1.57
CA GLY A 382 -5.72 34.74 -0.49
C GLY A 382 -4.35 34.64 0.19
N ALA A 383 -3.45 33.75 -0.24
CA ALA A 383 -2.13 33.69 0.35
C ALA A 383 -1.27 34.91 -0.04
N PHE A 384 -0.59 35.51 0.93
CA PHE A 384 0.49 36.46 0.66
C PHE A 384 1.72 35.72 0.14
N VAL A 385 2.27 36.14 -1.01
CA VAL A 385 3.37 35.43 -1.68
C VAL A 385 4.64 36.27 -1.67
N ILE A 386 5.67 35.75 -1.00
CA ILE A 386 7.04 36.27 -1.02
C ILE A 386 7.85 35.45 -2.04
N ASP A 387 8.36 36.12 -3.07
CA ASP A 387 9.17 35.48 -4.13
C ASP A 387 10.66 35.69 -3.85
N SER A 388 11.34 34.62 -3.41
CA SER A 388 12.77 34.64 -3.10
C SER A 388 13.67 35.02 -4.28
N ASP A 389 13.28 34.72 -5.52
CA ASP A 389 14.06 35.13 -6.69
C ASP A 389 13.98 36.64 -6.88
N GLN A 390 12.80 37.24 -6.66
CA GLN A 390 12.63 38.70 -6.67
C GLN A 390 13.36 39.37 -5.50
N LEU A 391 13.34 38.77 -4.30
CA LEU A 391 14.13 39.25 -3.16
C LEU A 391 15.62 39.23 -3.49
N GLY A 392 16.12 38.16 -4.10
CA GLY A 392 17.51 38.06 -4.53
C GLY A 392 17.90 39.18 -5.50
N HIS A 393 17.07 39.45 -6.51
CA HIS A 393 17.31 40.56 -7.44
C HIS A 393 17.40 41.92 -6.75
N ARG A 394 16.52 42.17 -5.77
CA ARG A 394 16.55 43.43 -4.99
C ARG A 394 17.72 43.49 -4.03
N ALA A 395 18.09 42.37 -3.41
CA ALA A 395 19.18 42.29 -2.44
C ALA A 395 20.49 42.81 -3.01
N TYR A 396 20.81 42.48 -4.28
CA TYR A 396 22.01 42.93 -4.97
C TYR A 396 21.74 43.96 -6.08
N ALA A 397 20.58 44.62 -6.09
CA ALA A 397 20.40 45.81 -6.92
C ALA A 397 21.26 46.97 -6.36
N PRO A 398 21.61 47.99 -7.16
CA PRO A 398 22.30 49.16 -6.62
C PRO A 398 21.57 49.76 -5.42
N GLY A 399 22.28 49.97 -4.30
CA GLY A 399 21.72 50.39 -3.01
C GLY A 399 21.20 49.25 -2.13
N GLY A 400 21.13 48.02 -2.64
CA GLY A 400 20.76 46.83 -1.90
C GLY A 400 21.89 46.32 -0.99
N PRO A 401 21.55 45.65 0.13
CA PRO A 401 22.50 45.22 1.15
C PRO A 401 23.55 44.18 0.67
N ALA A 402 23.27 43.43 -0.39
CA ALA A 402 24.20 42.47 -0.97
C ALA A 402 24.99 43.02 -2.17
N TYR A 403 24.73 44.25 -2.63
CA TYR A 403 25.37 44.78 -3.84
C TYR A 403 26.90 44.85 -3.72
N GLN A 404 27.42 45.59 -2.73
CA GLN A 404 28.88 45.77 -2.57
C GLN A 404 29.59 44.43 -2.30
N PRO A 405 29.13 43.55 -1.38
CA PRO A 405 29.77 42.26 -1.16
C PRO A 405 29.81 41.37 -2.42
N VAL A 406 28.77 41.39 -3.26
CA VAL A 406 28.76 40.63 -4.52
C VAL A 406 29.77 41.23 -5.52
N VAL A 407 29.82 42.55 -5.66
CA VAL A 407 30.79 43.22 -6.55
C VAL A 407 32.23 42.99 -6.10
N GLU A 408 32.50 43.05 -4.79
CA GLU A 408 33.81 42.74 -4.22
C GLU A 408 34.24 41.29 -4.49
N ALA A 409 33.32 40.34 -4.34
CA ALA A 409 33.62 38.92 -4.50
C ALA A 409 33.82 38.50 -5.98
N PHE A 410 33.10 39.11 -6.91
CA PHE A 410 33.07 38.70 -8.32
C PHE A 410 33.71 39.70 -9.30
N GLY A 411 34.12 40.87 -8.81
CA GLY A 411 34.75 41.94 -9.57
C GLY A 411 33.75 42.80 -10.35
N THR A 412 34.18 43.99 -10.77
CA THR A 412 33.34 44.95 -11.51
C THR A 412 32.95 44.48 -12.91
N ASP A 413 33.58 43.44 -13.44
CA ASP A 413 33.28 42.85 -14.75
C ASP A 413 31.86 42.29 -14.85
N ILE A 414 31.19 42.04 -13.71
CA ILE A 414 29.79 41.60 -13.69
C ILE A 414 28.81 42.76 -13.85
N LEU A 415 29.26 44.01 -13.95
CA LEU A 415 28.40 45.19 -14.02
C LEU A 415 28.06 45.58 -15.46
N HIS A 416 26.83 46.06 -15.67
CA HIS A 416 26.47 46.87 -16.83
C HIS A 416 27.08 48.27 -16.72
N LYS A 417 27.03 49.04 -17.80
CA LYS A 417 27.58 50.41 -17.86
C LYS A 417 26.91 51.37 -16.87
N ASP A 418 25.67 51.09 -16.48
CA ASP A 418 24.87 51.83 -15.51
C ASP A 418 25.12 51.39 -14.06
N GLY A 419 26.05 50.46 -13.83
CA GLY A 419 26.38 49.93 -12.51
C GLY A 419 25.42 48.84 -12.02
N ILE A 420 24.44 48.41 -12.82
CA ILE A 420 23.55 47.31 -12.44
C ILE A 420 24.26 45.97 -12.65
N ILE A 421 24.13 45.01 -11.73
CA ILE A 421 24.69 43.66 -11.92
C ILE A 421 24.06 42.98 -13.15
N ASN A 422 24.92 42.62 -14.10
CA ASN A 422 24.58 41.81 -15.26
C ASN A 422 24.44 40.34 -14.85
N ARG A 423 23.20 39.94 -14.56
CA ARG A 423 22.85 38.57 -14.15
C ARG A 423 23.29 37.49 -15.15
N LYS A 424 23.40 37.81 -16.45
CA LYS A 424 23.87 36.84 -17.45
C LYS A 424 25.36 36.55 -17.26
N VAL A 425 26.15 37.58 -16.94
CA VAL A 425 27.59 37.46 -16.65
C VAL A 425 27.81 36.83 -15.28
N LEU A 426 27.10 37.29 -14.24
CA LEU A 426 27.18 36.66 -12.92
C LEU A 426 26.78 35.18 -12.99
N GLY A 427 25.69 34.87 -13.69
CA GLY A 427 25.21 33.52 -13.96
C GLY A 427 26.27 32.64 -14.62
N SER A 428 26.99 33.14 -15.64
CA SER A 428 28.04 32.35 -16.29
C SER A 428 29.25 32.08 -15.39
N ARG A 429 29.47 32.87 -14.33
CA ARG A 429 30.53 32.62 -13.32
C ARG A 429 30.11 31.56 -12.29
N VAL A 430 28.83 31.50 -11.93
CA VAL A 430 28.34 30.65 -10.82
C VAL A 430 27.70 29.34 -11.27
N PHE A 431 26.98 29.31 -12.40
CA PHE A 431 26.34 28.09 -12.88
C PHE A 431 27.38 27.07 -13.34
N GLY A 432 27.25 25.83 -12.87
CA GLY A 432 28.24 24.77 -13.10
C GLY A 432 29.49 24.86 -12.21
N ASN A 433 29.65 25.92 -11.41
CA ASN A 433 30.80 26.09 -10.52
C ASN A 433 30.36 26.12 -9.04
N LYS A 434 30.46 24.97 -8.36
CA LYS A 434 30.03 24.82 -6.95
C LYS A 434 30.71 25.80 -5.99
N LYS A 435 31.99 26.15 -6.21
CA LYS A 435 32.74 27.07 -5.34
C LYS A 435 32.20 28.50 -5.48
N GLN A 436 32.03 28.96 -6.72
CA GLN A 436 31.54 30.29 -7.03
C GLN A 436 30.05 30.45 -6.63
N MET A 437 29.23 29.42 -6.87
CA MET A 437 27.85 29.39 -6.38
C MET A 437 27.80 29.54 -4.86
N LYS A 438 28.66 28.81 -4.12
CA LYS A 438 28.71 28.90 -2.66
C LYS A 438 29.03 30.33 -2.19
N ILE A 439 30.03 30.98 -2.79
CA ILE A 439 30.39 32.36 -2.47
C ILE A 439 29.19 33.30 -2.64
N LEU A 440 28.49 33.21 -3.76
CA LEU A 440 27.30 34.03 -4.00
C LEU A 440 26.19 33.75 -2.97
N THR A 441 25.91 32.47 -2.69
CA THR A 441 24.84 32.09 -1.75
C THR A 441 25.17 32.44 -0.30
N ASP A 442 26.44 32.36 0.11
CA ASP A 442 26.88 32.74 1.46
C ASP A 442 26.63 34.24 1.72
N ILE A 443 26.72 35.07 0.68
CA ILE A 443 26.43 36.51 0.74
C ILE A 443 24.91 36.76 0.69
N VAL A 444 24.23 36.16 -0.29
CA VAL A 444 22.87 36.57 -0.66
C VAL A 444 21.78 35.90 0.18
N TRP A 445 21.94 34.64 0.60
CA TRP A 445 20.88 33.94 1.34
C TRP A 445 20.55 34.53 2.71
N PRO A 446 21.52 34.92 3.56
CA PRO A 446 21.20 35.59 4.83
C PRO A 446 20.43 36.89 4.63
N VAL A 447 20.78 37.64 3.58
CA VAL A 447 20.11 38.89 3.20
C VAL A 447 18.68 38.64 2.75
N ILE A 448 18.45 37.67 1.86
CA ILE A 448 17.10 37.27 1.44
C ILE A 448 16.27 36.83 2.64
N GLY A 449 16.84 36.04 3.56
CA GLY A 449 16.15 35.59 4.75
C GLY A 449 15.67 36.74 5.63
N LYS A 450 16.52 37.77 5.82
CA LYS A 450 16.14 38.98 6.56
C LYS A 450 15.03 39.76 5.85
N MET A 451 15.17 39.99 4.54
CA MET A 451 14.16 40.68 3.73
C MET A 451 12.82 39.95 3.74
N ALA A 452 12.83 38.61 3.71
CA ALA A 452 11.61 37.81 3.78
C ALA A 452 10.89 37.97 5.13
N LEU A 453 11.63 38.04 6.25
CA LEU A 453 11.03 38.32 7.56
C LEU A 453 10.43 39.72 7.61
N GLU A 454 11.14 40.73 7.10
CA GLU A 454 10.62 42.11 6.99
C GLU A 454 9.32 42.16 6.17
N GLU A 455 9.23 41.42 5.05
CA GLU A 455 8.00 41.33 4.26
C GLU A 455 6.85 40.60 4.97
N MET A 456 7.15 39.58 5.78
CA MET A 456 6.14 38.90 6.59
C MET A 456 5.55 39.85 7.65
N ASP A 457 6.41 40.65 8.29
CA ASP A 457 5.99 41.65 9.29
C ASP A 457 5.13 42.74 8.65
N HIS A 458 5.50 43.20 7.44
CA HIS A 458 4.69 44.15 6.67
C HIS A 458 3.32 43.58 6.29
N ALA A 459 3.25 42.33 5.83
CA ALA A 459 1.99 41.69 5.46
C ALA A 459 1.01 41.60 6.64
N LEU A 460 1.50 41.28 7.84
CA LEU A 460 0.69 41.23 9.06
C LEU A 460 0.16 42.60 9.47
N ALA A 461 0.97 43.64 9.33
CA ALA A 461 0.55 45.01 9.63
C ALA A 461 -0.57 45.49 8.68
N GLU A 462 -0.49 45.14 7.39
CA GLU A 462 -1.51 45.50 6.40
C GLU A 462 -2.85 44.77 6.64
N GLU A 463 -2.84 43.49 6.99
CA GLU A 463 -4.06 42.75 7.35
C GLU A 463 -4.74 43.29 8.62
N CYS A 464 -3.97 43.69 9.64
CA CYS A 464 -4.51 44.31 10.86
C CYS A 464 -5.13 45.70 10.63
N THR A 465 -4.88 46.32 9.48
CA THR A 465 -5.45 47.64 9.14
C THR A 465 -6.77 47.52 8.36
N LEU A 466 -7.12 46.31 7.89
CA LEU A 466 -8.32 46.01 7.10
C LEU A 466 -9.43 45.31 7.90
N LEU A 467 -9.18 44.97 9.16
CA LEU A 467 -10.14 44.51 10.17
C LEU A 467 -10.49 45.64 11.13
#